data_AF-A0A358DCE4-F1
#
_entry.id   AF-A0A358DCE4-F1
#
_cell.length_a   1.000
_cell.length_b   1.000
_cell.length_c   1.000
_cell.angle_alpha   90.00
_cell.angle_beta   90.00
_cell.angle_gamma   90.00
#
_symmetry.space_group_name_H-M   'P 1'
#
loop_
_entity.id
_entity.type
_entity.pdbx_description
1 polymer ?
#
loop_
_entity_poly.entity_id
_entity_poly.type
_entity_poly.pdbx_seq_one_letter_code
_entity_poly.pdbx_strand_id
1 'polypeptide(L)'
;VIISDTLGRAWREGQTDAAIGAAGIRVFDDLRGGTDAEGRPLVVTMPCVADELAAAADLVKGKTGRTPVAVIRGRSDLVGSLELPGARSIIRAREHDMFHTGAAESYAAGRAAGLAAAREASGGDGGAKL
;
A
#
# COMPACT_ATOMS: atom_id res chain seq x y z
N VAL A 1 -16.55 8.47 -6.46
CA VAL A 1 -16.06 7.86 -7.73
C VAL A 1 -14.71 7.24 -7.47
N ILE A 2 -14.48 6.03 -8.00
CA ILE A 2 -13.17 5.36 -8.01
C ILE A 2 -12.79 5.15 -9.48
N ILE A 3 -11.53 5.42 -9.81
CA ILE A 3 -10.89 5.04 -11.07
C ILE A 3 -9.98 3.86 -10.75
N SER A 4 -10.12 2.77 -11.48
CA SER A 4 -9.35 1.55 -11.27
C SER A 4 -8.48 1.19 -12.46
N ASP A 5 -7.41 0.45 -12.20
CA ASP A 5 -6.56 -0.17 -13.24
C ASP A 5 -6.12 -1.55 -12.79
N THR A 6 -5.79 -2.41 -13.75
CA THR A 6 -5.43 -3.81 -13.54
C THR A 6 -3.97 -3.97 -13.17
N LEU A 7 -3.70 -4.46 -11.95
CA LEU A 7 -2.35 -4.65 -11.44
C LEU A 7 -2.08 -6.12 -11.10
N GLY A 8 -0.84 -6.55 -11.33
CA GLY A 8 -0.27 -7.71 -10.65
C GLY A 8 0.01 -7.38 -9.17
N ARG A 9 0.30 -8.40 -8.36
CA ARG A 9 0.69 -8.20 -6.96
C ARG A 9 1.71 -9.22 -6.50
N ALA A 10 2.53 -8.84 -5.53
CA ALA A 10 3.59 -9.71 -5.02
C ALA A 10 3.04 -11.08 -4.60
N TRP A 11 3.82 -12.12 -4.89
CA TRP A 11 3.60 -13.51 -4.44
C TRP A 11 2.35 -14.22 -5.00
N ARG A 12 1.66 -13.64 -5.99
CA ARG A 12 0.46 -14.24 -6.58
C ARG A 12 0.51 -14.19 -8.10
N GLU A 13 0.07 -15.27 -8.73
CA GLU A 13 -0.26 -15.27 -10.15
C GLU A 13 -1.62 -14.61 -10.39
N GLY A 14 -1.77 -14.00 -11.57
CA GLY A 14 -2.98 -13.27 -11.97
C GLY A 14 -2.99 -11.80 -11.56
N GLN A 15 -4.02 -11.08 -12.04
CA GLN A 15 -4.20 -9.65 -11.78
C GLN A 15 -5.55 -9.38 -11.11
N THR A 16 -5.68 -8.21 -10.50
CA THR A 16 -6.94 -7.65 -10.01
C THR A 16 -6.87 -6.13 -10.16
N ASP A 17 -8.01 -5.46 -10.16
CA ASP A 17 -8.00 -4.00 -10.19
C ASP A 17 -7.66 -3.41 -8.82
N ALA A 18 -6.91 -2.32 -8.84
CA ALA A 18 -6.65 -1.46 -7.70
C ALA A 18 -7.14 -0.03 -7.98
N ALA A 19 -7.37 0.75 -6.93
CA ALA A 19 -7.79 2.14 -7.06
C ALA A 19 -6.58 3.04 -7.41
N ILE A 20 -6.64 3.68 -8.58
CA ILE A 20 -5.64 4.67 -9.02
C ILE A 20 -6.15 6.12 -8.90
N GLY A 21 -7.47 6.29 -8.70
CA GLY A 21 -8.10 7.59 -8.42
C GLY A 21 -9.32 7.42 -7.51
N ALA A 22 -9.57 8.39 -6.64
CA ALA A 22 -10.75 8.40 -5.77
C ALA A 22 -11.21 9.84 -5.49
N ALA A 23 -12.52 10.07 -5.48
CA ALA A 23 -13.14 11.36 -5.17
C ALA A 23 -14.49 11.15 -4.48
N GLY A 24 -14.75 11.87 -3.37
CA GLY A 24 -16.01 11.76 -2.62
C GLY A 24 -16.22 10.42 -1.91
N ILE A 25 -15.14 9.68 -1.66
CA ILE A 25 -15.19 8.36 -1.01
C ILE A 25 -14.00 8.21 -0.06
N ARG A 26 -14.25 7.65 1.13
CA ARG A 26 -13.20 7.26 2.06
C ARG A 26 -12.41 6.11 1.45
N VAL A 27 -11.09 6.26 1.33
CA VAL A 27 -10.22 5.23 0.73
C VAL A 27 -9.78 4.16 1.72
N PHE A 28 -9.79 4.49 3.01
CA PHE A 28 -9.56 3.57 4.11
C PHE A 28 -10.77 3.52 5.03
N ASP A 29 -11.02 2.34 5.59
CA ASP A 29 -11.82 2.21 6.80
C ASP A 29 -10.87 2.15 8.00
N ASP A 30 -10.72 3.26 8.71
CA ASP A 30 -9.76 3.34 9.82
C ASP A 30 -10.40 2.85 11.11
N LEU A 31 -10.11 1.60 11.46
CA LEU A 31 -10.67 0.95 12.65
C LEU A 31 -9.77 1.12 13.88
N ARG A 32 -8.67 1.86 13.76
CA ARG A 32 -7.73 2.07 14.86
C ARG A 32 -8.40 2.84 16.00
N GLY A 33 -8.05 2.47 17.23
CA GLY A 33 -8.65 3.06 18.43
C GLY A 33 -10.03 2.48 18.80
N GLY A 34 -10.61 1.62 17.95
CA GLY A 34 -11.76 0.79 18.30
C GLY A 34 -11.37 -0.52 19.00
N THR A 35 -12.36 -1.36 19.26
CA THR A 35 -12.18 -2.73 19.75
C THR A 35 -12.86 -3.72 18.81
N ASP A 36 -12.33 -4.93 18.70
CA ASP A 36 -12.99 -6.02 18.00
C ASP A 36 -14.18 -6.60 18.80
N ALA A 37 -14.82 -7.63 18.24
CA ALA A 37 -15.98 -8.30 18.84
C ALA A 37 -15.66 -8.98 20.18
N GLU A 38 -14.38 -9.31 20.44
CA GLU A 38 -13.90 -9.88 21.70
C GLU A 38 -13.37 -8.80 22.66
N GLY A 39 -13.53 -7.51 22.33
CA GLY A 39 -13.10 -6.38 23.16
C GLY A 39 -11.61 -6.07 23.09
N ARG A 40 -10.86 -6.65 22.14
CA ARG A 40 -9.42 -6.39 21.98
C ARG A 40 -9.19 -5.12 21.16
N PRO A 41 -8.21 -4.28 21.52
CA PRO A 41 -7.96 -3.03 20.82
C PRO A 41 -7.43 -3.26 19.40
N LEU A 42 -7.95 -2.48 18.45
CA LEU A 42 -7.47 -2.44 17.07
C LEU A 42 -6.40 -1.35 16.95
N VAL A 43 -5.15 -1.75 16.67
CA VAL A 43 -4.00 -0.84 16.70
C VAL A 43 -3.50 -0.47 15.30
N VAL A 44 -3.66 -1.37 14.32
CA VAL A 44 -3.09 -1.21 12.96
C VAL A 44 -4.13 -1.45 11.85
N THR A 45 -5.38 -1.70 12.24
CA THR A 45 -6.41 -2.20 11.32
C THR A 45 -6.99 -1.05 10.50
N MET A 46 -6.56 -0.96 9.25
CA MET A 46 -6.98 0.07 8.31
C MET A 46 -7.16 -0.53 6.89
N PRO A 47 -8.25 -1.26 6.62
CA PRO A 47 -8.52 -1.82 5.30
C PRO A 47 -8.59 -0.73 4.22
N CYS A 48 -7.95 -0.98 3.07
CA CYS A 48 -8.06 -0.12 1.90
C CYS A 48 -9.36 -0.44 1.15
N VAL A 49 -10.48 0.11 1.63
CA VAL A 49 -11.80 -0.14 1.03
C VAL A 49 -11.89 0.31 -0.42
N ALA A 50 -11.10 1.30 -0.85
CA ALA A 50 -11.06 1.69 -2.25
C ALA A 50 -10.53 0.56 -3.16
N ASP A 51 -9.49 -0.17 -2.73
CA ASP A 51 -8.96 -1.32 -3.47
C ASP A 51 -9.92 -2.50 -3.43
N GLU A 52 -10.59 -2.75 -2.30
CA GLU A 52 -11.62 -3.79 -2.19
C GLU A 52 -12.77 -3.54 -3.17
N LEU A 53 -13.24 -2.29 -3.28
CA LEU A 53 -14.29 -1.90 -4.21
C LEU A 53 -13.82 -1.98 -5.67
N ALA A 54 -12.57 -1.57 -5.95
CA ALA A 54 -11.98 -1.69 -7.29
C ALA A 54 -11.89 -3.17 -7.73
N ALA A 55 -11.39 -4.04 -6.86
CA ALA A 55 -11.31 -5.47 -7.11
C ALA A 55 -12.70 -6.11 -7.29
N ALA A 56 -13.70 -5.72 -6.51
CA ALA A 56 -15.07 -6.21 -6.67
C ALA A 56 -15.72 -5.72 -7.98
N ALA A 57 -15.51 -4.45 -8.34
CA ALA A 57 -15.99 -3.88 -9.60
C ALA A 57 -15.39 -4.60 -10.81
N ASP A 58 -14.14 -5.08 -10.72
CA ASP A 58 -13.47 -5.82 -11.77
C ASP A 58 -14.21 -7.08 -12.20
N LEU A 59 -14.78 -7.81 -11.23
CA LEU A 59 -15.55 -9.04 -11.50
C LEU A 59 -16.77 -8.77 -12.38
N VAL A 60 -17.34 -7.57 -12.29
CA VAL A 60 -18.51 -7.15 -13.08
C VAL A 60 -18.11 -6.52 -14.41
N LYS A 61 -17.06 -5.68 -14.42
CA LYS A 61 -16.53 -5.07 -15.65
C LYS A 61 -16.02 -6.15 -16.60
N GLY A 62 -15.37 -7.18 -16.06
CA GLY A 62 -14.60 -8.15 -16.83
C GLY A 62 -13.43 -7.49 -17.57
N LYS A 63 -12.62 -8.30 -18.28
CA LYS A 63 -11.45 -7.80 -19.02
C LYS A 63 -11.71 -7.59 -20.52
N THR A 64 -12.69 -8.30 -21.06
CA THR A 64 -12.98 -8.33 -22.51
C THR A 64 -14.37 -7.77 -22.83
N GLY A 65 -15.24 -7.71 -21.82
CA GLY A 65 -16.50 -6.98 -21.92
C GLY A 65 -16.17 -5.50 -22.10
N ARG A 66 -16.79 -4.84 -23.07
CA ARG A 66 -16.69 -3.38 -23.25
C ARG A 66 -17.51 -2.65 -22.16
N THR A 67 -17.30 -3.01 -20.91
CA THR A 67 -18.02 -2.54 -19.72
C THR A 67 -17.05 -1.75 -18.86
N PRO A 68 -16.81 -0.46 -19.17
CA PRO A 68 -15.80 0.34 -18.47
C PRO A 68 -16.24 0.82 -17.09
N VAL A 69 -17.53 0.70 -16.75
CA VAL A 69 -18.12 1.26 -15.53
C VAL A 69 -18.95 0.20 -14.82
N ALA A 70 -18.75 0.09 -13.51
CA ALA A 70 -19.61 -0.67 -12.60
C ALA A 70 -20.19 0.26 -11.53
N VAL A 71 -21.42 -0.02 -11.09
CA VAL A 71 -22.10 0.74 -10.03
C VAL A 71 -22.20 -0.12 -8.79
N ILE A 72 -21.59 0.35 -7.70
CA ILE A 72 -21.69 -0.28 -6.38
C ILE A 72 -22.76 0.46 -5.57
N ARG A 73 -23.63 -0.31 -4.91
CA ARG A 73 -24.71 0.21 -4.05
C ARG A 73 -24.55 -0.37 -2.64
N GLY A 74 -25.18 0.26 -1.65
CA GLY A 74 -25.18 -0.20 -0.26
C GLY A 74 -23.95 0.18 0.57
N ARG A 75 -23.10 1.10 0.06
CA ARG A 75 -21.91 1.62 0.76
C ARG A 75 -21.97 3.13 0.99
N SER A 76 -23.13 3.66 1.37
CA SER A 76 -23.30 5.09 1.66
C SER A 76 -22.43 5.55 2.84
N ASP A 77 -22.07 4.63 3.74
CA ASP A 77 -21.12 4.84 4.84
C ASP A 77 -19.77 5.38 4.34
N LEU A 78 -19.31 4.96 3.15
CA LEU A 78 -18.04 5.38 2.60
C LEU A 78 -18.08 6.72 1.86
N VAL A 79 -19.27 7.22 1.53
CA VAL A 79 -19.42 8.45 0.74
C VAL A 79 -19.25 9.68 1.61
N GLY A 80 -18.51 10.69 1.13
CA GLY A 80 -18.32 11.94 1.86
C GLY A 80 -17.91 13.11 0.97
N SER A 81 -17.26 14.11 1.57
CA SER A 81 -16.81 15.33 0.87
C SER A 81 -15.87 15.02 -0.31
N LEU A 82 -15.90 15.86 -1.35
CA LEU A 82 -14.91 15.81 -2.43
C LEU A 82 -13.49 16.17 -1.96
N GLU A 83 -13.37 16.81 -0.79
CA GLU A 83 -12.09 17.13 -0.13
C GLU A 83 -11.47 15.93 0.60
N LEU A 84 -12.15 14.77 0.62
CA LEU A 84 -11.56 13.55 1.17
C LEU A 84 -10.26 13.19 0.41
N PRO A 85 -9.25 12.63 1.10
CA PRO A 85 -8.04 12.15 0.45
C PRO A 85 -8.35 11.16 -0.68
N GLY A 86 -7.82 11.44 -1.87
CA GLY A 86 -7.95 10.55 -3.03
C GLY A 86 -6.96 9.38 -3.00
N ALA A 87 -6.98 8.53 -4.02
CA ALA A 87 -6.16 7.32 -4.10
C ALA A 87 -4.64 7.55 -3.93
N ARG A 88 -4.14 8.77 -4.16
CA ARG A 88 -2.74 9.12 -3.87
C ARG A 88 -2.36 8.90 -2.40
N SER A 89 -3.29 9.04 -1.46
CA SER A 89 -3.04 8.75 -0.05
C SER A 89 -2.95 7.26 0.28
N ILE A 90 -3.29 6.37 -0.66
CA ILE A 90 -3.10 4.92 -0.53
C ILE A 90 -1.62 4.56 -0.70
N ILE A 91 -0.90 5.31 -1.54
CA ILE A 91 0.50 5.06 -1.84
C ILE A 91 1.35 5.31 -0.59
N ARG A 92 2.12 4.29 -0.20
CA ARG A 92 3.02 4.37 0.94
C ARG A 92 4.08 5.46 0.68
N ALA A 93 4.27 6.34 1.66
CA ALA A 93 5.34 7.32 1.62
C ALA A 93 6.70 6.61 1.51
N ARG A 94 7.65 7.21 0.78
CA ARG A 94 8.93 6.58 0.42
C ARG A 94 9.72 6.15 1.66
N GLU A 95 9.71 6.97 2.70
CA GLU A 95 10.35 6.73 3.99
C GLU A 95 9.81 5.49 4.72
N HIS A 96 8.59 5.07 4.42
CA HIS A 96 7.97 3.88 5.00
C HIS A 96 8.02 2.68 4.04
N ASP A 97 8.37 2.90 2.78
CA ASP A 97 8.36 1.86 1.76
C ASP A 97 9.68 1.10 1.66
N MET A 98 9.74 -0.03 2.34
CA MET A 98 10.90 -0.94 2.28
C MET A 98 11.08 -1.64 0.92
N PHE A 99 10.12 -1.50 0.00
CA PHE A 99 10.13 -2.17 -1.31
C PHE A 99 10.22 -1.18 -2.49
N HIS A 100 10.62 0.06 -2.24
CA HIS A 100 10.66 1.11 -3.27
C HIS A 100 11.78 0.92 -4.32
N THR A 101 12.70 -0.02 -4.10
CA THR A 101 13.78 -0.42 -5.02
C THR A 101 13.60 -1.85 -5.51
N GLY A 102 14.10 -2.13 -6.71
CA GLY A 102 14.17 -3.50 -7.22
C GLY A 102 15.11 -4.38 -6.39
N ALA A 103 15.02 -5.70 -6.60
CA ALA A 103 15.78 -6.68 -5.82
C ALA A 103 17.30 -6.52 -6.02
N ALA A 104 17.73 -6.23 -7.25
CA ALA A 104 19.15 -6.05 -7.59
C ALA A 104 19.73 -4.79 -6.95
N GLU A 105 18.99 -3.68 -7.01
CA GLU A 105 19.35 -2.40 -6.41
C GLU A 105 19.41 -2.53 -4.89
N SER A 106 18.40 -3.16 -4.28
CA SER A 106 18.34 -3.40 -2.85
C SER A 106 19.51 -4.26 -2.36
N TYR A 107 19.85 -5.33 -3.09
CA TYR A 107 20.98 -6.19 -2.78
C TYR A 107 22.32 -5.46 -2.91
N ALA A 108 22.49 -4.69 -3.98
CA ALA A 108 23.71 -3.92 -4.21
C ALA A 108 23.93 -2.86 -3.11
N ALA A 109 22.86 -2.13 -2.74
CA ALA A 109 22.90 -1.14 -1.67
C ALA A 109 23.23 -1.77 -0.32
N GLY A 110 22.54 -2.86 0.05
CA GLY A 110 22.79 -3.58 1.30
C GLY A 110 24.22 -4.11 1.41
N ARG A 111 24.76 -4.70 0.33
CA ARG A 111 26.15 -5.17 0.27
C ARG A 111 27.15 -4.01 0.42
N ALA A 112 26.92 -2.90 -0.27
CA ALA A 112 27.81 -1.74 -0.18
C ALA A 112 27.84 -1.16 1.24
N ALA A 113 26.67 -1.02 1.88
CA ALA A 113 26.54 -0.57 3.26
C ALA A 113 27.27 -1.51 4.24
N GLY A 114 27.11 -2.83 4.07
CA GLY A 114 27.80 -3.82 4.89
C GLY A 114 29.33 -3.75 4.78
N LEU A 115 29.86 -3.56 3.56
CA LEU A 115 31.31 -3.38 3.35
C LEU A 115 31.86 -2.09 3.98
N ALA A 116 31.08 -0.99 3.94
CA ALA A 116 31.46 0.25 4.59
C ALA A 116 31.53 0.09 6.12
N ALA A 117 30.49 -0.47 6.74
CA ALA A 117 30.44 -0.72 8.18
C ALA A 117 31.58 -1.62 8.66
N ALA A 118 31.95 -2.64 7.88
CA ALA A 118 33.08 -3.52 8.20
C ALA A 118 34.43 -2.79 8.18
N ARG A 119 34.63 -1.83 7.27
CA ARG A 119 35.84 -0.99 7.20
C ARG A 119 35.93 0.00 8.36
N GLU A 120 34.81 0.58 8.75
CA GLU A 120 34.75 1.46 9.93
C GLU A 120 35.07 0.70 11.22
N ALA A 121 34.54 -0.52 11.37
CA ALA A 121 34.81 -1.37 12.53
C ALA A 121 36.28 -1.82 12.63
N SER A 122 36.97 -2.05 11.50
CA SER A 122 38.38 -2.46 11.50
C SER A 122 39.38 -1.31 11.62
N GLY A 123 38.95 -0.06 11.38
CA GLY A 123 39.79 1.14 11.52
C GLY A 123 39.89 1.71 12.94
N GLY A 124 39.17 1.15 13.92
CA GLY A 124 39.02 1.70 15.27
C GLY A 124 40.09 1.34 16.31
N ASP A 125 41.11 0.53 16.00
CA ASP A 125 42.05 -0.02 16.99
C ASP A 125 43.53 0.43 16.82
N GLY A 126 43.77 1.56 16.14
CA GLY A 126 45.14 2.03 15.83
C GLY A 126 45.78 3.00 16.83
N GLY A 127 45.14 3.27 17.98
CA GLY A 127 45.46 4.42 18.83
C GLY A 127 45.86 4.09 20.28
N ALA A 128 46.54 2.98 20.55
CA ALA A 128 47.15 2.75 21.86
C ALA A 128 48.49 3.50 21.95
N LYS A 129 48.51 4.58 22.73
CA LYS A 129 49.73 5.24 23.22
C LYS A 129 50.65 4.22 23.89
N LEU A 130 51.89 4.13 23.41
CA LEU A 130 53.09 3.85 24.22
C LEU A 130 54.19 4.80 23.76
#